data_AF-A0A258LZK7-F1
#
_entry.id   AF-A0A258LZK7-F1
#
_cell.length_a   1.000
_cell.length_b   1.000
_cell.length_c   1.000
_cell.angle_alpha   90.00
_cell.angle_beta   90.00
_cell.angle_gamma   90.00
#
_symmetry.space_group_name_H-M   'P 1'
#
loop_
_entity.id
_entity.type
_entity.pdbx_description
1 polymer ?
#
loop_
_entity_poly.entity_id
_entity_poly.type
_entity_poly.pdbx_seq_one_letter_code
_entity_poly.pdbx_strand_id
1 'polypeptide(L)'
;TSVQLLRKHEKANGVNFDEVFGKDHADSFLLLESGRADAFVMDGSILAGNIANSKNPKDYKIVGEVLSTEPIAIMVPKNDPEFKAAVNAAIAKIVANGAMPKLWNKWFLGPIPPKNIVVGLELSPATKNAWANLNDKPAEDYNKK
;
A
#
# COMPACT_ATOMS: atom_id res chain seq x y z
N THR A 1 -9.44 -8.00 -1.02
CA THR A 1 -8.91 -7.14 -2.11
C THR A 1 -9.75 -5.88 -2.21
N SER A 2 -9.21 -4.78 -2.76
CA SER A 2 -9.86 -3.45 -2.82
C SER A 2 -11.26 -3.48 -3.44
N VAL A 3 -11.51 -4.35 -4.42
CA VAL A 3 -12.83 -4.54 -5.04
C VAL A 3 -13.88 -5.05 -4.04
N GLN A 4 -13.50 -6.00 -3.17
CA GLN A 4 -14.43 -6.52 -2.16
C GLN A 4 -14.76 -5.46 -1.11
N LEU A 5 -13.79 -4.61 -0.76
CA LEU A 5 -14.00 -3.49 0.15
C LEU A 5 -14.91 -2.43 -0.47
N LEU A 6 -14.67 -2.08 -1.73
CA LEU A 6 -15.52 -1.15 -2.48
C LEU A 6 -16.96 -1.64 -2.56
N ARG A 7 -17.21 -2.91 -2.94
CA ARG A 7 -18.58 -3.47 -2.96
C ARG A 7 -19.27 -3.46 -1.61
N LYS A 8 -18.52 -3.68 -0.52
CA LYS A 8 -19.07 -3.58 0.84
C LYS A 8 -19.46 -2.15 1.18
N HIS A 9 -18.66 -1.18 0.73
CA HIS A 9 -18.89 0.25 0.93
C HIS A 9 -20.04 0.79 0.05
N GLU A 10 -20.09 0.37 -1.21
CA GLU A 10 -21.17 0.60 -2.18
C GLU A 10 -22.53 0.28 -1.58
N LYS A 11 -22.70 -0.97 -1.12
CA LYS A 11 -23.94 -1.46 -0.51
C LYS A 11 -24.31 -0.68 0.75
N ALA A 12 -23.32 -0.16 1.47
CA ALA A 12 -23.56 0.62 2.68
C ALA A 12 -23.97 2.07 2.38
N ASN A 13 -23.55 2.63 1.24
CA ASN A 13 -23.67 4.06 0.95
C ASN A 13 -24.50 4.41 -0.30
N GLY A 14 -25.01 3.41 -1.03
CA GLY A 14 -25.88 3.64 -2.20
C GLY A 14 -25.18 4.27 -3.39
N VAL A 15 -23.86 4.09 -3.51
CA VAL A 15 -23.05 4.52 -4.65
C VAL A 15 -23.15 3.46 -5.76
N ASN A 16 -23.07 3.81 -7.04
CA ASN A 16 -22.92 2.86 -8.13
C ASN A 16 -21.56 3.07 -8.80
N PHE A 17 -20.85 2.00 -9.16
CA PHE A 17 -19.63 2.08 -9.96
C PHE A 17 -19.52 0.90 -10.92
N ASP A 18 -18.96 1.18 -12.10
CA ASP A 18 -18.59 0.14 -13.05
C ASP A 18 -17.14 -0.30 -12.80
N GLU A 19 -16.94 -1.60 -12.59
CA GLU A 19 -15.61 -2.15 -12.35
C GLU A 19 -14.86 -2.36 -13.67
N VAL A 20 -13.68 -1.76 -13.78
CA VAL A 20 -12.75 -1.99 -14.89
C VAL A 20 -11.46 -2.58 -14.34
N PHE A 21 -11.01 -3.67 -14.95
CA PHE A 21 -9.86 -4.46 -14.45
C PHE A 21 -8.64 -4.28 -15.34
N GLY A 22 -7.54 -3.83 -14.73
CA GLY A 22 -6.20 -3.94 -15.31
C GLY A 22 -5.53 -5.26 -14.94
N LYS A 23 -4.50 -5.65 -15.68
CA LYS A 23 -3.71 -6.88 -15.44
C LYS A 23 -2.83 -6.77 -14.19
N ASP A 24 -2.34 -5.57 -13.91
CA ASP A 24 -1.52 -5.23 -12.76
C ASP A 24 -1.79 -3.77 -12.34
N HIS A 25 -1.01 -3.25 -11.38
CA HIS A 25 -1.17 -1.88 -10.88
C HIS A 25 -0.85 -0.80 -11.92
N ALA A 26 0.14 -1.03 -12.79
CA ALA A 26 0.53 -0.06 -13.80
C ALA A 26 -0.51 0.01 -14.92
N ASP A 27 -1.01 -1.14 -15.38
CA ASP A 27 -2.12 -1.22 -16.34
C ASP A 27 -3.41 -0.64 -15.75
N SER A 28 -3.66 -0.84 -14.45
CA SER A 28 -4.79 -0.23 -13.75
C SER A 28 -4.68 1.29 -13.66
N PHE A 29 -3.49 1.82 -13.35
CA PHE A 29 -3.26 3.27 -13.37
C PHE A 29 -3.37 3.84 -14.79
N LEU A 30 -2.97 3.08 -15.81
CA LEU A 30 -3.12 3.48 -17.21
C LEU A 30 -4.59 3.61 -17.62
N LEU A 31 -5.51 2.80 -17.07
CA LEU A 31 -6.95 2.98 -17.28
C LEU A 31 -7.42 4.37 -16.82
N LEU A 32 -6.94 4.82 -15.66
CA LEU A 32 -7.20 6.18 -15.15
C LEU A 32 -6.53 7.24 -16.05
N GLU A 33 -5.23 7.11 -16.34
CA GLU A 33 -4.48 8.08 -17.15
C GLU A 33 -5.06 8.24 -18.57
N SER A 34 -5.64 7.17 -19.14
CA SER A 34 -6.26 7.20 -20.46
C SER A 34 -7.73 7.64 -20.47
N GLY A 35 -8.31 7.98 -19.31
CA GLY A 35 -9.73 8.34 -19.18
C GLY A 35 -10.71 7.17 -19.38
N ARG A 36 -10.26 5.92 -19.22
CA ARG A 36 -11.12 4.72 -19.27
C ARG A 36 -11.72 4.37 -17.90
N ALA A 37 -11.23 4.98 -16.83
CA ALA A 37 -11.76 4.88 -15.49
C ALA A 37 -11.70 6.25 -14.79
N ASP A 38 -12.70 6.55 -13.97
CA ASP A 38 -12.78 7.82 -13.23
C ASP A 38 -11.88 7.84 -11.98
N ALA A 39 -11.59 6.67 -11.41
CA ALA A 39 -10.77 6.51 -10.22
C ALA A 39 -10.01 5.18 -10.24
N PHE A 40 -8.83 5.16 -9.61
CA PHE A 40 -8.09 3.94 -9.31
C PHE A 40 -8.02 3.75 -7.79
N VAL A 41 -8.63 2.66 -7.30
CA VAL A 41 -8.72 2.38 -5.86
C VAL A 41 -7.77 1.24 -5.50
N MET A 42 -6.75 1.58 -4.72
CA MET A 42 -5.67 0.66 -4.30
C MET A 42 -4.97 1.18 -3.05
N ASP A 43 -4.03 0.40 -2.53
CA ASP A 43 -3.18 0.77 -1.40
C ASP A 43 -2.46 2.11 -1.61
N GLY A 44 -2.37 2.94 -0.56
CA GLY A 44 -1.80 4.27 -0.66
C GLY A 44 -0.36 4.31 -1.19
N SER A 45 0.46 3.29 -0.89
CA SER A 45 1.82 3.15 -1.43
C SER A 45 1.86 2.85 -2.93
N ILE A 46 0.93 2.02 -3.42
CA ILE A 46 0.79 1.71 -4.83
C ILE A 46 0.28 2.94 -5.59
N LEU A 47 -0.70 3.66 -5.04
CA LEU A 47 -1.19 4.90 -5.61
C LEU A 47 -0.07 5.95 -5.70
N ALA A 48 0.64 6.20 -4.60
CA ALA A 48 1.74 7.18 -4.57
C ALA A 48 2.86 6.79 -5.56
N GLY A 49 3.23 5.52 -5.63
CA GLY A 49 4.24 5.02 -6.55
C GLY A 49 3.86 5.20 -8.02
N ASN A 50 2.59 4.94 -8.38
CA ASN A 50 2.11 5.15 -9.76
C ASN A 50 2.02 6.64 -10.10
N ILE A 51 1.49 7.47 -9.20
CA ILE A 51 1.43 8.93 -9.39
C ILE A 51 2.83 9.48 -9.64
N ALA A 52 3.81 9.13 -8.81
CA ALA A 52 5.19 9.60 -8.94
C ALA A 52 5.85 9.16 -10.26
N ASN A 53 5.41 8.06 -10.86
CA ASN A 53 5.91 7.54 -12.14
C ASN A 53 5.11 8.01 -13.37
N SER A 54 3.96 8.65 -13.18
CA SER A 54 3.08 9.11 -14.26
C SER A 54 3.72 10.22 -15.08
N LYS A 55 3.15 10.51 -16.26
CA LYS A 55 3.67 11.58 -17.15
C LYS A 55 3.59 12.95 -16.49
N ASN A 56 2.47 13.23 -15.80
CA ASN A 56 2.20 14.48 -15.12
C ASN A 56 1.70 14.20 -13.68
N PRO A 57 2.60 13.96 -12.71
CA PRO A 57 2.19 13.61 -11.34
C PRO A 57 1.26 14.61 -10.67
N LYS A 58 1.32 15.88 -11.08
CA LYS A 58 0.48 16.97 -10.53
C LYS A 58 -1.00 16.85 -10.91
N ASP A 59 -1.33 16.06 -11.92
CA ASP A 59 -2.70 15.88 -12.40
C ASP A 59 -3.50 14.90 -11.51
N TYR A 60 -2.83 14.23 -10.57
CA TYR A 60 -3.41 13.19 -9.72
C TYR A 60 -3.28 13.52 -8.23
N LYS A 61 -4.25 13.04 -7.45
CA LYS A 61 -4.24 13.12 -6.00
C LYS A 61 -4.90 11.89 -5.39
N ILE A 62 -4.35 11.45 -4.25
CA ILE A 62 -4.99 10.44 -3.40
C ILE A 62 -6.09 11.15 -2.59
N VAL A 63 -7.31 10.62 -2.65
CA VAL A 63 -8.50 11.24 -2.03
C VAL A 63 -9.42 10.18 -1.43
N GLY A 64 -10.44 10.64 -0.72
CA GLY A 64 -11.42 9.79 -0.08
C GLY A 64 -10.96 9.31 1.30
N GLU A 65 -11.84 8.60 1.97
CA GLU A 65 -11.52 7.96 3.23
C GLU A 65 -10.75 6.66 3.02
N VAL A 66 -9.96 6.27 4.03
CA VAL A 66 -9.28 4.98 4.05
C VAL A 66 -10.34 3.89 4.28
N LEU A 67 -10.57 3.06 3.28
CA LEU A 67 -11.56 1.97 3.34
C LEU A 67 -11.16 0.84 4.29
N SER A 68 -9.85 0.60 4.44
CA SER A 68 -9.27 -0.48 5.24
C SER A 68 -7.81 -0.19 5.56
N THR A 69 -7.35 -0.64 6.73
CA THR A 69 -5.92 -0.79 7.04
C THR A 69 -5.48 -2.21 6.74
N GLU A 70 -4.59 -2.37 5.76
CA GLU A 70 -4.06 -3.67 5.32
C GLU A 70 -2.55 -3.75 5.55
N PRO A 71 -2.07 -4.42 6.61
CA PRO A 71 -0.64 -4.59 6.85
C PRO A 71 0.01 -5.45 5.77
N ILE A 72 1.06 -4.94 5.13
CA ILE A 72 1.87 -5.71 4.18
C ILE A 72 2.85 -6.60 4.94
N ALA A 73 2.84 -7.88 4.61
CA ALA A 73 3.69 -8.91 5.22
C ALA A 73 4.49 -9.68 4.16
N ILE A 74 5.58 -10.33 4.58
CA ILE A 74 6.33 -11.24 3.73
C ILE A 74 5.60 -12.58 3.70
N MET A 75 5.17 -13.00 2.51
CA MET A 75 4.55 -14.30 2.31
C MET A 75 5.59 -15.43 2.38
N VAL A 76 5.29 -16.47 3.14
CA VAL A 76 6.15 -17.65 3.34
C VAL A 76 5.34 -18.94 3.17
N PRO A 77 5.97 -20.10 2.94
CA PRO A 77 5.26 -21.38 2.91
C PRO A 77 4.49 -21.64 4.21
N LYS A 78 3.25 -22.11 4.10
CA LYS A 78 2.32 -22.27 5.25
C LYS A 78 2.87 -23.20 6.35
N ASN A 79 3.57 -24.26 5.97
CA ASN A 79 4.00 -25.33 6.87
C ASN A 79 5.50 -25.28 7.17
N ASP A 80 6.10 -24.09 7.14
CA ASP A 80 7.52 -23.88 7.39
C ASP A 80 7.74 -22.89 8.57
N PRO A 81 7.56 -23.36 9.82
CA PRO A 81 7.67 -22.49 10.99
C PRO A 81 9.10 -22.01 11.24
N GLU A 82 10.11 -22.78 10.84
CA GLU A 82 11.52 -22.40 10.98
C GLU A 82 11.86 -21.24 10.04
N PHE A 83 11.42 -21.31 8.78
CA PHE A 83 11.62 -20.21 7.84
C PHE A 83 10.84 -18.96 8.26
N LYS A 84 9.59 -19.11 8.72
CA LYS A 84 8.83 -18.00 9.30
C LYS A 84 9.58 -17.34 10.47
N ALA A 85 10.12 -18.14 11.38
CA ALA A 85 10.88 -17.63 12.53
C ALA A 85 12.14 -16.87 12.10
N ALA A 86 12.86 -17.39 11.09
CA ALA A 86 14.04 -16.73 10.53
C ALA A 86 13.69 -15.36 9.89
N VAL A 87 12.62 -15.30 9.10
CA VAL A 87 12.12 -14.05 8.50
C VAL A 87 11.74 -13.04 9.58
N ASN A 88 10.97 -13.47 10.60
CA ASN A 88 10.55 -12.61 11.70
C ASN A 88 11.76 -12.07 12.49
N ALA A 89 12.76 -12.91 12.77
CA ALA A 89 13.98 -12.50 13.45
C ALA A 89 14.78 -11.46 12.64
N ALA A 90 14.85 -11.62 11.32
CA ALA A 90 15.50 -10.66 10.44
C ALA A 90 14.80 -9.29 10.45
N ILE A 91 13.46 -9.27 10.38
CA ILE A 91 12.67 -8.04 10.50
C ILE A 91 12.91 -7.37 11.86
N ALA A 92 12.82 -8.15 12.95
CA ALA A 92 13.04 -7.64 14.30
C ALA A 92 14.42 -7.00 14.47
N LYS A 93 15.47 -7.58 13.87
CA LYS A 93 16.83 -7.02 13.88
C LYS A 93 16.91 -5.67 13.15
N ILE A 94 16.24 -5.51 12.01
CA ILE A 94 16.19 -4.25 11.23
C ILE A 94 15.42 -3.16 11.99
N VAL A 95 14.38 -3.55 12.72
CA VAL A 95 13.63 -2.61 13.55
C VAL A 95 14.45 -2.18 14.76
N ALA A 96 15.02 -3.14 15.49
CA ALA A 96 15.77 -2.90 16.71
C ALA A 96 17.03 -2.06 16.49
N ASN A 97 17.65 -2.15 15.32
CA ASN A 97 18.82 -1.33 14.99
C ASN A 97 18.48 0.08 14.47
N GLY A 98 17.18 0.45 14.42
CA GLY A 98 16.73 1.79 14.03
C GLY A 98 16.83 2.08 12.53
N ALA A 99 17.00 1.07 11.67
CA ALA A 99 17.16 1.30 10.22
C ALA A 99 15.85 1.67 9.49
N MET A 100 14.68 1.37 10.06
CA MET A 100 13.39 1.55 9.39
C MET A 100 13.13 3.00 8.91
N PRO A 101 13.30 4.06 9.73
CA PRO A 101 13.12 5.44 9.25
C PRO A 101 14.08 5.80 8.11
N LYS A 102 15.33 5.32 8.14
CA LYS A 102 16.30 5.58 7.07
C LYS A 102 15.89 4.90 5.77
N LEU A 103 15.36 3.68 5.84
CA LEU A 103 14.84 2.96 4.68
C LEU A 103 13.60 3.66 4.11
N TRP A 104 12.68 4.11 4.96
CA TRP A 104 11.51 4.87 4.53
C TRP A 104 11.92 6.16 3.81
N ASN A 105 12.81 6.95 4.42
CA ASN A 105 13.31 8.17 3.80
C ASN A 105 13.97 7.90 2.46
N LYS A 106 14.78 6.84 2.34
CA LYS A 106 15.44 6.47 1.09
C LYS A 106 14.44 6.18 -0.04
N TRP A 107 13.38 5.41 0.24
CA TRP A 107 12.50 4.88 -0.79
C TRP A 107 11.25 5.73 -1.05
N PHE A 108 10.82 6.52 -0.08
CA PHE A 108 9.60 7.31 -0.20
C PHE A 108 9.84 8.82 -0.25
N LEU A 109 10.86 9.34 0.44
CA LEU A 109 11.10 10.78 0.56
C LEU A 109 12.34 11.25 -0.19
N GLY A 110 13.19 10.32 -0.65
CA GLY A 110 14.38 10.58 -1.44
C GLY A 110 14.18 10.22 -2.91
N PRO A 111 15.05 10.73 -3.81
CA PRO A 111 15.07 10.31 -5.20
C PRO A 111 15.42 8.82 -5.33
N ILE A 112 14.65 8.07 -6.12
CA ILE A 112 14.85 6.64 -6.36
C ILE A 112 15.18 6.35 -7.84
N PRO A 113 16.06 5.37 -8.11
CA PRO A 113 16.34 4.94 -9.48
C PRO A 113 15.11 4.24 -10.11
N PRO A 114 15.04 4.13 -11.45
CA PRO A 114 16.01 4.65 -12.43
C PRO A 114 15.75 6.11 -12.86
N LYS A 115 14.55 6.64 -12.58
CA LYS A 115 14.11 7.96 -13.07
C LYS A 115 14.46 9.12 -12.14
N ASN A 116 15.06 8.84 -10.97
CA ASN A 116 15.38 9.84 -9.96
C ASN A 116 14.14 10.63 -9.47
N ILE A 117 13.00 9.94 -9.38
CA ILE A 117 11.73 10.49 -8.90
C ILE A 117 11.61 10.36 -7.38
N VAL A 118 10.76 11.16 -6.76
CA VAL A 118 10.41 11.07 -5.35
C VAL A 118 8.97 10.61 -5.23
N VAL A 119 8.71 9.55 -4.45
CA VAL A 119 7.33 9.03 -4.25
C VAL A 119 6.48 10.00 -3.44
N GLY A 120 7.07 10.66 -2.45
CA GLY A 120 6.44 11.70 -1.64
C GLY A 120 5.43 11.17 -0.63
N LEU A 121 5.54 9.90 -0.22
CA LEU A 121 4.63 9.31 0.77
C LEU A 121 5.21 9.44 2.18
N GLU A 122 4.59 10.29 2.98
CA GLU A 122 4.96 10.47 4.38
C GLU A 122 4.68 9.23 5.24
N LEU A 123 5.47 9.07 6.30
CA LEU A 123 5.34 7.93 7.19
C LEU A 123 4.03 7.99 7.98
N SER A 124 3.14 7.02 7.75
CA SER A 124 1.85 6.98 8.44
C SER A 124 1.98 6.58 9.92
N PRO A 125 1.04 7.03 10.80
CA PRO A 125 0.96 6.55 12.18
C PRO A 125 0.83 5.03 12.28
N ALA A 126 0.09 4.40 11.37
CA ALA A 126 -0.08 2.95 11.33
C ALA A 126 1.25 2.22 11.05
N THR A 127 2.03 2.71 10.09
CA THR A 127 3.35 2.15 9.77
C THR A 127 4.32 2.34 10.93
N LYS A 128 4.33 3.52 11.56
CA LYS A 128 5.15 3.78 12.76
C LYS A 128 4.78 2.82 13.90
N ASN A 129 3.49 2.58 14.11
CA ASN A 129 3.00 1.64 15.12
C ASN A 129 3.40 0.19 14.79
N ALA A 130 3.34 -0.22 13.52
CA ALA A 130 3.74 -1.57 13.11
C ALA A 130 5.22 -1.85 13.43
N TRP A 131 6.10 -0.85 13.28
CA TRP A 131 7.50 -0.98 13.67
C TRP A 131 7.70 -1.03 15.18
N ALA A 132 6.92 -0.26 15.95
CA ALA A 132 7.01 -0.27 17.41
C ALA A 132 6.44 -1.55 18.04
N ASN A 133 5.44 -2.16 17.39
CA ASN A 133 4.66 -3.27 17.92
C ASN A 133 4.59 -4.43 16.92
N LEU A 134 5.74 -5.08 16.70
CA LEU A 134 5.85 -6.20 15.75
C LEU A 134 4.87 -7.32 16.08
N ASN A 135 4.15 -7.76 15.06
CA ASN A 135 3.17 -8.84 15.13
C ASN A 135 2.91 -9.40 13.71
N ASP A 136 2.16 -10.49 13.63
CA ASP A 136 1.68 -11.10 12.40
C ASP A 136 0.14 -11.18 12.36
N LYS A 137 -0.53 -10.24 13.03
CA LYS A 137 -1.99 -10.19 13.05
C LYS A 137 -2.54 -9.95 11.64
N PRO A 138 -3.64 -10.61 11.28
CA PRO A 138 -4.22 -10.46 9.96
C PRO A 138 -4.98 -9.11 9.86
N ALA A 139 -5.30 -8.67 8.64
CA ALA A 139 -5.92 -7.36 8.40
C ALA A 139 -7.26 -7.17 9.13
N GLU A 140 -7.99 -8.26 9.39
CA GLU A 140 -9.26 -8.27 10.12
C GLU A 140 -9.13 -7.73 11.55
N ASP A 141 -7.95 -7.82 12.17
CA ASP A 141 -7.69 -7.30 13.51
C ASP A 141 -7.53 -5.77 13.55
N TYR A 142 -7.25 -5.14 12.41
CA TYR A 142 -7.03 -3.70 12.31
C TYR A 142 -8.30 -2.92 11.96
N ASN A 143 -9.33 -3.62 11.48
CA ASN A 143 -10.55 -3.02 10.95
C ASN A 143 -11.79 -3.34 11.82
N LYS A 144 -11.58 -3.72 13.08
CA LYS A 144 -12.66 -3.92 14.07
C LYS A 144 -13.26 -2.55 14.42
N LYS A 145 -14.54 -2.37 14.07
CA LYS A 145 -15.36 -1.23 14.51
C LYS A 145 -15.83 -1.45 15.94
#